data_AF-A0A1G3Y009-F1
#
_entry.id   AF-A0A1G3Y009-F1
#
_cell.length_a   1.000
_cell.length_b   1.000
_cell.length_c   1.000
_cell.angle_alpha   90.00
_cell.angle_beta   90.00
_cell.angle_gamma   90.00
#
_symmetry.space_group_name_H-M   'P 1'
#
loop_
_entity.id
_entity.type
_entity.pdbx_description
1 polymer ?
#
loop_
_entity_poly.entity_id
_entity_poly.type
_entity_poly.pdbx_seq_one_letter_code
_entity_poly.pdbx_strand_id
1 'polypeptide(L)' 'MLSKVKEFFREVKVEVKKVVFPSKDELIGSTWVVIITVVVISLFLGIVDLGLSKLVGIALR' A
#
# COMPACT_ATOMS: atom_id res chain seq x y z
N MET A 1 -30.69 15.36 -18.99
CA MET A 1 -29.41 15.29 -18.22
C MET A 1 -29.26 13.96 -17.50
N LEU A 2 -30.23 13.52 -16.69
CA LEU A 2 -30.16 12.23 -15.97
C LEU A 2 -29.97 11.00 -16.88
N SER A 3 -30.55 11.00 -18.08
CA SER A 3 -30.34 9.94 -19.09
C SER A 3 -28.89 9.84 -19.54
N LYS A 4 -28.25 10.97 -19.86
CA LYS A 4 -26.83 11.04 -20.28
C LYS A 4 -25.89 10.51 -19.19
N VAL A 5 -26.18 10.81 -17.92
CA VAL A 5 -25.39 10.31 -16.79
C VAL A 5 -25.52 8.78 -16.67
N LYS A 6 -26.73 8.24 -16.77
CA LYS A 6 -26.96 6.78 -16.75
C LYS A 6 -26.24 6.06 -17.90
N GLU A 7 -26.22 6.69 -19.07
CA GLU A 7 -25.55 6.17 -20.27
C GLU A 7 -24.02 6.18 -20.10
N PHE A 8 -23.45 7.25 -19.57
CA PHE A 8 -22.04 7.34 -19.21
C PHE A 8 -21.61 6.24 -18.22
N PHE A 9 -22.35 6.01 -17.14
CA PHE A 9 -22.02 4.92 -16.20
C PHE A 9 -22.12 3.54 -16.85
N ARG A 10 -23.01 3.36 -17.82
CA ARG A 10 -23.10 2.11 -18.58
C ARG A 10 -21.85 1.91 -19.43
N GLU A 11 -21.39 2.94 -20.14
CA GLU A 11 -20.17 2.92 -20.95
C GLU A 11 -18.93 2.66 -20.10
N VAL A 12 -18.77 3.37 -18.97
CA VAL A 12 -17.67 3.16 -18.02
C VAL A 12 -17.65 1.71 -17.52
N LYS A 13 -18.81 1.14 -17.16
CA LYS A 13 -18.88 -0.27 -16.72
C LYS A 13 -18.45 -1.23 -17.83
N VAL A 14 -18.73 -0.92 -19.09
CA VAL A 14 -18.30 -1.74 -20.24
C VAL A 14 -16.79 -1.64 -20.44
N GLU A 15 -16.21 -0.45 -20.36
CA GLU A 15 -14.75 -0.26 -20.50
C GLU A 15 -13.97 -0.88 -19.34
N VAL A 16 -14.45 -0.74 -18.10
CA VAL A 16 -13.84 -1.37 -16.92
C VAL A 16 -13.78 -2.89 -17.05
N LYS A 17 -14.75 -3.52 -17.71
CA LYS A 17 -14.72 -4.97 -17.97
C LYS A 17 -13.65 -5.40 -18.98
N LYS A 18 -13.15 -4.49 -19.82
CA LYS A 18 -12.05 -4.77 -20.76
C LYS A 18 -10.69 -4.65 -20.10
N VAL A 19 -10.61 -4.12 -18.88
CA VAL A 19 -9.37 -4.02 -18.12
C VAL A 19 -8.94 -5.42 -17.70
N VAL A 20 -7.67 -5.73 -17.96
CA VAL A 20 -7.03 -6.96 -17.47
C VAL A 20 -6.64 -6.72 -16.01
N PHE A 21 -7.43 -7.28 -15.10
CA PHE A 21 -7.11 -7.26 -13.68
C PHE A 21 -6.11 -8.36 -13.33
N PRO A 22 -5.26 -8.15 -12.31
CA PRO A 22 -4.36 -9.20 -11.84
C PRO A 22 -5.15 -10.40 -11.35
N SER A 23 -4.57 -11.58 -11.50
CA SER A 23 -5.06 -12.80 -10.89
C SER A 23 -5.03 -12.71 -9.36
N LYS A 24 -5.82 -13.55 -8.69
CA LYS A 24 -5.83 -13.60 -7.21
C LYS A 24 -4.44 -13.89 -6.64
N ASP A 25 -3.67 -14.73 -7.32
CA ASP A 25 -2.35 -15.15 -6.89
C ASP A 25 -1.33 -14.00 -7.02
N GLU A 26 -1.38 -13.21 -8.09
CA GLU A 26 -0.56 -12.00 -8.24
C GLU A 26 -0.89 -10.93 -7.19
N LEU A 27 -2.17 -10.76 -6.87
CA LEU A 27 -2.61 -9.83 -5.83
C LEU A 27 -2.11 -10.26 -4.44
N ILE A 28 -2.23 -11.54 -4.11
CA ILE A 28 -1.74 -12.09 -2.84
C ILE A 28 -0.21 -12.00 -2.78
N GLY A 29 0.49 -12.35 -3.86
CA GLY A 29 1.94 -12.29 -3.95
C GLY A 29 2.47 -10.86 -3.74
N SER A 30 1.91 -9.88 -4.45
CA SER A 30 2.30 -8.47 -4.29
C SER A 30 2.00 -7.93 -2.89
N THR A 31 0.87 -8.31 -2.30
CA THR A 31 0.53 -7.93 -0.92
C THR A 31 1.53 -8.51 0.09
N TRP A 32 1.94 -9.77 -0.07
CA TRP A 32 2.94 -10.39 0.80
C TRP A 32 4.30 -9.70 0.74
N VAL A 33 4.75 -9.32 -0.45
CA VAL A 33 6.01 -8.56 -0.62
C VAL A 33 5.94 -7.25 0.15
N VAL A 34 4.83 -6.52 0.07
CA VAL A 34 4.64 -5.26 0.79
C VAL A 34 4.67 -5.49 2.30
N ILE A 35 3.96 -6.50 2.81
CA ILE A 35 3.93 -6.82 4.25
C ILE A 35 5.34 -7.10 4.77
N ILE A 36 6.10 -7.96 4.08
CA ILE A 36 7.47 -8.31 4.47
C ILE A 36 8.36 -7.06 4.47
N THR A 37 8.25 -6.23 3.43
CA THR A 37 9.04 -5.01 3.32
C THR A 37 8.75 -4.04 4.47
N VAL A 38 7.48 -3.82 4.80
CA VAL A 38 7.07 -2.96 5.92
C VAL A 38 7.57 -3.51 7.26
N VAL A 39 7.50 -4.82 7.47
CA VAL A 39 8.01 -5.45 8.71
C VAL A 39 9.52 -5.25 8.84
N VAL A 40 10.29 -5.46 7.78
CA VAL A 40 11.75 -5.28 7.80
C VAL A 40 12.12 -3.82 8.09
N ILE A 41 11.49 -2.87 7.39
CA ILE A 41 11.78 -1.44 7.57
C ILE A 41 11.38 -0.97 8.98
N SER A 42 10.19 -1.34 9.46
CA SER A 42 9.73 -0.93 10.78
C SER A 42 10.60 -1.49 11.91
N LEU A 43 11.07 -2.73 11.78
CA LEU A 43 12.01 -3.32 12.73
C LEU A 43 13.37 -2.58 12.71
N PHE A 44 13.89 -2.30 11.51
CA PHE A 44 15.14 -1.56 11.37
C PHE A 44 15.06 -0.16 12.01
N LEU A 45 14.03 0.61 11.66
CA LEU A 45 13.81 1.94 12.22
C LEU A 45 13.61 1.87 13.74
N GLY A 46 12.83 0.91 14.24
CA GLY A 46 12.65 0.72 15.67
C GLY A 46 13.95 0.45 16.43
N ILE A 47 14.87 -0.35 15.86
CA ILE A 47 16.20 -0.58 16.45
C ILE A 47 17.02 0.72 16.46
N VAL A 48 17.03 1.44 15.34
CA VAL A 48 17.76 2.71 15.20
C VAL A 48 17.25 3.74 16.20
N ASP A 49 15.93 3.91 16.31
CA ASP A 49 15.30 4.86 17.22
C ASP A 49 15.61 4.55 18.69
N LEU A 50 15.60 3.27 19.08
CA LEU A 50 15.98 2.84 20.43
C LEU A 50 17.47 3.10 20.71
N GLY A 51 18.34 2.87 19.72
CA GLY A 51 19.77 3.16 19.82
C GLY A 51 20.04 4.66 19.97
N LEU A 52 19.46 5.47 19.10
CA LEU A 52 19.61 6.93 19.11
C LEU A 52 19.02 7.54 20.39
N SER A 53 17.84 7.08 20.84
CA SER A 53 17.22 7.57 22.08
C SER A 53 18.11 7.36 23.31
N LYS A 54 18.82 6.22 23.37
CA LYS A 54 19.78 5.95 24.44
C LYS A 54 21.01 6.86 24.34
N LEU A 55 21.55 7.06 23.15
CA LEU A 55 22.71 7.94 22.93
C LEU A 55 22.40 9.39 23.28
N VAL A 56 21.26 9.90 22.83
CA VAL A 56 20.78 11.25 23.16
C VAL A 56 20.54 11.38 24.67
N GLY A 57 19.94 10.38 25.31
CA GLY A 57 19.71 10.40 26.76
C GLY A 57 21.00 10.40 27.59
N ILE A 58 22.09 9.81 27.08
CA ILE A 58 23.43 9.90 27.70
C ILE A 58 24.03 11.28 27.44
N ALA A 59 23.91 11.82 26.21
CA ALA A 59 24.50 13.11 25.85
C ALA A 59 23.85 14.33 26.52
N LEU A 60 22.56 14.23 26.88
CA LEU A 60 21.81 15.28 27.59
C LEU A 60 21.97 15.25 29.12
N ARG A 61 22.57 14.19 29.67
CA ARG A 61 22.92 14.07 31.09
C ARG A 61 24.34 14.56 31.35
#